data_AF-A0A8H5CAL0-F1
#
_entry.id   AF-A0A8H5CAL0-F1
#
_cell.length_a   1.000
_cell.length_b   1.000
_cell.length_c   1.000
_cell.angle_alpha   90.00
_cell.angle_beta   90.00
_cell.angle_gamma   90.00
#
_symmetry.space_group_name_H-M   'P 1'
#
loop_
_entity.id
_entity.type
_entity.pdbx_description
1 polymer ?
#
loop_
_entity_poly.entity_id
_entity_poly.type
_entity_poly.pdbx_seq_one_letter_code
_entity_poly.pdbx_strand_id
1 'polypeptide(L)'
;MDEHPANQSLDPMSNRPPQGMPSPVRWSPNLLGSFLLTAQSHRWQTIDLTIRSGDMIHLASIKGRVPELSKLVLRLSKGDSQSSPMPEFDYFLDSPVLKNVDITTTDSPTQPIRILLPLTRLESFSARDCDSGALLCEILSNQPQNLTTLVYSAQNLFDPPTNLPTHITLSRLEALRLHITSTGPLSPLLGLLILPSLTDLDTRGWHDAATSIYDIVFELLRRSGCSLARLSLDSNLGGHPVALSHIFSYCTDLTDLELSDIGSEGFRQLILSGNSPNHVLPKLKRLILRCTARGGPIVAGIFMLMFRARADALSQYNRAAGLQPIAEARLLFEDDVMLHHQMTLFEDEEIDTYEHTSPFDIEYKSLASKARRYLNTKFFMQGEARAIDHANLGLHAKMHKLMSQLERIDLRTNNSNVLMRRGIPSLLHSVAISPAGSIPGDRIFRFRQRAKALCDKWKPFMVRDVRSFPYRWIYTTPGEAILRYYDPSNDAAQDVDKIVEEYLGKSP
;
A
#
# COMPACT_ATOMS: atom_id res chain seq x y z
N MET A 1 -7.75 -27.60 -45.13
CA MET A 1 -6.89 -28.41 -44.23
C MET A 1 -5.78 -27.45 -43.91
N ASP A 2 -6.01 -26.62 -42.90
CA ASP A 2 -5.24 -25.41 -42.70
C ASP A 2 -4.94 -25.31 -41.21
N GLU A 3 -3.64 -25.34 -40.92
CA GLU A 3 -3.05 -25.20 -39.60
C GLU A 3 -3.11 -23.73 -39.17
N HIS A 4 -3.62 -23.48 -37.96
CA HIS A 4 -3.41 -22.21 -37.27
C HIS A 4 -2.81 -22.45 -35.87
N PRO A 5 -1.92 -21.55 -35.41
CA PRO A 5 -0.92 -21.87 -34.41
C PRO A 5 -1.31 -21.46 -32.98
N ALA A 6 -0.56 -22.02 -32.04
CA ALA A 6 -0.68 -21.88 -30.60
C ALA A 6 -0.49 -20.43 -30.10
N ASN A 7 -1.39 -20.03 -29.20
CA ASN A 7 -1.28 -18.81 -28.39
C ASN A 7 -0.13 -18.92 -27.38
N GLN A 8 0.86 -18.02 -27.51
CA GLN A 8 1.86 -17.75 -26.48
C GLN A 8 1.25 -16.89 -25.38
N SER A 9 1.41 -17.33 -24.13
CA SER A 9 1.02 -16.59 -22.93
C SER A 9 1.93 -15.39 -22.71
N LEU A 10 1.31 -14.22 -22.52
CA LEU A 10 1.97 -12.99 -22.08
C LEU A 10 2.39 -13.12 -20.60
N ASP A 11 3.69 -13.20 -20.36
CA ASP A 11 4.32 -12.98 -19.06
C ASP A 11 4.18 -11.50 -18.64
N PRO A 12 3.75 -11.20 -17.40
CA PRO A 12 3.74 -9.84 -16.91
C PRO A 12 5.18 -9.40 -16.56
N MET A 13 5.74 -8.61 -17.47
CA MET A 13 6.84 -7.64 -17.32
C MET A 13 7.65 -7.70 -16.02
N SER A 14 8.71 -8.50 -16.10
CA SER A 14 9.98 -8.24 -15.45
C SER A 14 10.50 -6.86 -15.88
N ASN A 15 10.53 -5.89 -14.96
CA ASN A 15 11.35 -4.67 -15.06
C ASN A 15 12.85 -5.04 -15.01
N ARG A 16 13.35 -5.71 -16.05
CA ARG A 16 14.78 -5.80 -16.33
C ARG A 16 15.12 -4.66 -17.29
N PRO A 17 16.07 -3.78 -16.95
CA PRO A 17 16.52 -2.77 -17.90
C PRO A 17 17.04 -3.46 -19.17
N PRO A 18 16.85 -2.84 -20.34
CA PRO A 18 17.34 -3.41 -21.60
C PRO A 18 18.86 -3.65 -21.50
N GLN A 19 19.28 -4.85 -21.91
CA GLN A 19 20.68 -5.22 -21.99
C GLN A 19 21.39 -4.25 -22.96
N GLY A 20 22.21 -3.35 -22.41
CA GLY A 20 22.91 -2.31 -23.18
C GLY A 20 22.95 -0.93 -22.50
N MET A 21 22.17 -0.69 -21.44
CA MET A 21 22.31 0.57 -20.69
C MET A 21 23.57 0.56 -19.82
N PRO A 22 24.39 1.63 -19.83
CA PRO A 22 25.52 1.76 -18.92
C PRO A 22 25.03 1.66 -17.48
N SER A 23 25.74 0.86 -16.66
CA SER A 23 25.38 0.69 -15.26
C SER A 23 25.37 2.03 -14.51
N PRO A 24 24.38 2.29 -13.65
CA PRO A 24 24.32 3.54 -12.90
C PRO A 24 25.58 3.71 -12.05
N VAL A 25 26.16 4.91 -12.07
CA VAL A 25 27.30 5.22 -11.21
C VAL A 25 26.78 5.32 -9.78
N ARG A 26 27.05 4.28 -8.98
CA ARG A 26 26.81 4.29 -7.53
C ARG A 26 28.03 4.86 -6.84
N TRP A 27 27.86 5.98 -6.16
CA TRP A 27 28.95 6.64 -5.46
C TRP A 27 28.81 6.50 -3.94
N SER A 28 29.90 6.16 -3.28
CA SER A 28 30.07 6.25 -1.83
C SER A 28 31.37 7.04 -1.57
N PRO A 29 31.35 8.04 -0.69
CA PRO A 29 32.46 8.98 -0.57
C PRO A 29 33.66 8.35 0.15
N ASN A 30 34.58 7.75 -0.62
CA ASN A 30 35.99 7.62 -0.24
C ASN A 30 36.79 8.68 -1.03
N LEU A 31 37.45 9.60 -0.31
CA LEU A 31 37.98 10.89 -0.80
C LEU A 31 38.94 10.83 -2.00
N LEU A 32 39.63 9.71 -2.24
CA LEU A 32 40.54 9.54 -3.38
C LEU A 32 39.84 9.09 -4.67
N GLY A 33 38.71 8.38 -4.56
CA GLY A 33 37.93 7.93 -5.72
C GLY A 33 37.05 9.03 -6.32
N SER A 34 36.71 10.06 -5.55
CA SER A 34 35.80 11.13 -5.97
C SER A 34 36.37 11.99 -7.10
N PHE A 35 37.66 12.35 -7.06
CA PHE A 35 38.28 13.24 -8.06
C PHE A 35 38.34 12.62 -9.47
N LEU A 36 38.67 11.34 -9.60
CA LEU A 36 38.72 10.67 -10.91
C LEU A 36 37.32 10.51 -11.50
N LEU A 37 36.33 10.26 -10.65
CA LEU A 37 34.93 10.16 -11.07
C LEU A 37 34.40 11.53 -11.52
N THR A 38 34.59 12.60 -10.72
CA THR A 38 34.13 13.95 -11.09
C THR A 38 34.81 14.48 -12.34
N ALA A 39 36.05 14.08 -12.64
CA ALA A 39 36.71 14.41 -13.91
C ALA A 39 35.98 13.83 -15.14
N GLN A 40 35.25 12.73 -14.97
CA GLN A 40 34.44 12.09 -16.02
C GLN A 40 32.97 12.48 -15.97
N SER A 41 32.60 13.54 -15.24
CA SER A 41 31.20 13.96 -15.05
C SER A 41 30.48 14.28 -16.36
N HIS A 42 31.24 14.66 -17.39
CA HIS A 42 30.71 15.01 -18.70
C HIS A 42 29.99 13.84 -19.40
N ARG A 43 30.20 12.60 -18.95
CA ARG A 43 29.61 11.38 -19.52
C ARG A 43 28.49 10.80 -18.65
N TRP A 44 28.21 11.42 -17.51
CA TRP A 44 27.24 10.88 -16.57
C TRP A 44 25.82 11.07 -17.09
N GLN A 45 25.13 9.96 -17.31
CA GLN A 45 23.72 9.96 -17.69
C GLN A 45 22.80 9.81 -16.48
N THR A 46 23.21 8.97 -15.52
CA THR A 46 22.48 8.72 -14.28
C THR A 46 23.45 8.81 -13.11
N ILE A 47 23.04 9.59 -12.11
CA ILE A 47 23.75 9.76 -10.86
C ILE A 47 22.87 9.24 -9.74
N ASP A 48 23.43 8.37 -8.90
CA ASP A 48 22.81 7.92 -7.64
C ASP A 48 23.81 8.13 -6.49
N LEU A 49 23.60 9.19 -5.71
CA LEU A 49 24.49 9.62 -4.63
C LEU A 49 23.78 9.48 -3.27
N THR A 50 24.49 8.87 -2.33
CA THR A 50 24.19 8.99 -0.90
C THR A 50 25.29 9.83 -0.27
N ILE A 51 24.93 11.01 0.24
CA ILE A 51 25.90 12.01 0.72
C ILE A 51 25.35 12.76 1.93
N ARG A 52 26.22 13.09 2.89
CA ARG A 52 25.84 13.99 3.99
C ARG A 52 25.63 15.39 3.44
N SER A 53 24.65 16.11 3.96
CA SER A 53 24.30 17.46 3.50
C SER A 53 25.50 18.42 3.47
N GLY A 54 26.41 18.33 4.46
CA GLY A 54 27.64 19.14 4.52
C GLY A 54 28.71 18.75 3.49
N ASP A 55 28.73 17.48 3.06
CA ASP A 55 29.72 16.97 2.11
C ASP A 55 29.39 17.39 0.66
N MET A 56 28.17 17.90 0.41
CA MET A 56 27.71 18.34 -0.92
C MET A 56 28.65 19.36 -1.56
N ILE A 57 29.35 20.18 -0.76
CA ILE A 57 30.32 21.16 -1.26
C ILE A 57 31.43 20.53 -2.13
N HIS A 58 31.74 19.24 -1.92
CA HIS A 58 32.73 18.52 -2.72
C HIS A 58 32.29 18.28 -4.17
N LEU A 59 30.99 18.45 -4.47
CA LEU A 59 30.45 18.40 -5.83
C LEU A 59 30.64 19.71 -6.61
N ALA A 60 31.24 20.76 -6.04
CA ALA A 60 31.49 22.00 -6.76
C ALA A 60 32.27 21.80 -8.07
N SER A 61 33.13 20.78 -8.13
CA SER A 61 33.94 20.47 -9.33
C SER A 61 33.15 20.00 -10.55
N ILE A 62 31.89 19.57 -10.39
CA ILE A 62 31.05 19.09 -11.50
C ILE A 62 30.13 20.18 -12.08
N LYS A 63 30.09 21.36 -11.47
CA LYS A 63 29.28 22.49 -11.94
C LYS A 63 29.60 22.82 -13.40
N GLY A 64 28.58 22.89 -14.25
CA GLY A 64 28.72 23.12 -15.69
C GLY A 64 29.36 21.97 -16.47
N ARG A 65 29.58 20.80 -15.86
CA ARG A 65 30.26 19.63 -16.47
C ARG A 65 29.41 18.38 -16.51
N VAL A 66 28.09 18.50 -16.46
CA VAL A 66 27.13 17.38 -16.50
C VAL A 66 26.11 17.52 -17.65
N PRO A 67 26.56 17.69 -18.91
CA PRO A 67 25.68 17.93 -20.04
C PRO A 67 24.78 16.74 -20.41
N GLU A 68 25.19 15.51 -20.10
CA GLU A 68 24.46 14.27 -20.45
C GLU A 68 23.54 13.77 -19.31
N LEU A 69 23.49 14.47 -18.18
CA LEU A 69 22.82 14.00 -16.97
C LEU A 69 21.30 14.07 -17.13
N SER A 70 20.66 12.91 -17.31
CA SER A 70 19.21 12.78 -17.51
C SER A 70 18.45 12.36 -16.25
N LYS A 71 19.14 11.71 -15.30
CA LYS A 71 18.56 11.25 -14.03
C LYS A 71 19.48 11.51 -12.84
N LEU A 72 18.92 12.13 -11.80
CA LEU A 72 19.59 12.45 -10.56
C LEU A 72 18.83 11.83 -9.38
N VAL A 73 19.51 11.00 -8.59
CA VAL A 73 19.00 10.46 -7.32
C VAL A 73 19.93 10.93 -6.20
N LEU A 74 19.40 11.68 -5.25
CA LEU A 74 20.12 12.24 -4.11
C LEU A 74 19.51 11.72 -2.82
N ARG A 75 20.28 10.97 -2.03
CA ARG A 75 19.93 10.57 -0.68
C ARG A 75 20.79 11.35 0.30
N LEU A 76 20.20 12.37 0.89
CA LEU A 76 20.86 13.32 1.76
C LEU A 76 20.66 12.90 3.20
N SER A 77 21.74 12.72 3.94
CA SER A 77 21.66 12.49 5.39
C SER A 77 22.09 13.74 6.16
N LYS A 78 21.54 13.92 7.36
CA LYS A 78 21.91 15.01 8.24
C LYS A 78 23.42 15.05 8.48
N GLY A 79 24.04 16.19 8.23
CA GLY A 79 25.43 16.47 8.60
C GLY A 79 25.58 16.80 10.07
N ASP A 80 26.81 16.73 10.58
CA ASP A 80 27.14 17.07 11.96
C ASP A 80 26.87 18.56 12.22
N SER A 81 25.70 18.84 12.80
CA SER A 81 25.29 20.03 13.58
C SER A 81 26.11 21.32 13.39
N GLN A 82 26.18 21.87 12.18
CA GLN A 82 26.69 23.23 12.00
C GLN A 82 25.51 24.21 12.01
N SER A 83 25.59 25.22 12.88
CA SER A 83 24.65 26.33 13.01
C SER A 83 24.75 27.37 11.88
N SER A 84 25.62 27.14 10.89
CA SER A 84 25.74 28.01 9.73
C SER A 84 24.52 27.85 8.81
N PRO A 85 24.03 28.94 8.17
CA PRO A 85 23.09 28.82 7.07
C PRO A 85 23.63 27.83 6.03
N MET A 86 22.83 26.82 5.67
CA MET A 86 23.24 25.86 4.66
C MET A 86 23.41 26.54 3.30
N PRO A 87 24.50 26.23 2.56
CA PRO A 87 24.74 26.82 1.25
C PRO A 87 23.74 26.33 0.21
N GLU A 88 23.51 27.17 -0.79
CA GLU A 88 22.73 26.87 -1.98
C GLU A 88 23.60 26.10 -2.98
N PHE A 89 23.09 25.00 -3.53
CA PHE A 89 23.83 24.12 -4.43
C PHE A 89 23.26 24.18 -5.85
N ASP A 90 24.03 24.70 -6.79
CA ASP A 90 23.62 24.90 -8.19
C ASP A 90 24.35 23.99 -9.19
N TYR A 91 24.94 22.91 -8.70
CA TYR A 91 25.82 22.03 -9.48
C TYR A 91 25.13 21.31 -10.64
N PHE A 92 23.80 21.14 -10.56
CA PHE A 92 23.00 20.43 -11.56
C PHE A 92 22.13 21.36 -12.41
N LEU A 93 22.15 22.68 -12.13
CA LEU A 93 21.30 23.67 -12.79
C LEU A 93 21.55 23.70 -14.31
N ASP A 94 22.80 23.58 -14.72
CA ASP A 94 23.22 23.67 -16.12
C ASP A 94 23.01 22.37 -16.92
N SER A 95 22.47 21.30 -16.33
CA SER A 95 22.22 20.06 -17.08
C SER A 95 21.08 20.26 -18.09
N PRO A 96 21.36 20.20 -19.41
CA PRO A 96 20.36 20.45 -20.44
C PRO A 96 19.35 19.30 -20.61
N VAL A 97 19.73 18.08 -20.24
CA VAL A 97 18.92 16.87 -20.46
C VAL A 97 18.35 16.28 -19.17
N LEU A 98 18.51 16.96 -18.02
CA LEU A 98 18.00 16.49 -16.74
C LEU A 98 16.47 16.49 -16.74
N LYS A 99 15.91 15.29 -16.69
CA LYS A 99 14.47 15.02 -16.78
C LYS A 99 13.91 14.41 -15.49
N ASN A 100 14.72 13.62 -14.79
CA ASN A 100 14.26 12.84 -13.64
C ASN A 100 15.07 13.20 -12.40
N VAL A 101 14.40 13.65 -11.34
CA VAL A 101 15.03 13.98 -10.07
C VAL A 101 14.32 13.26 -8.94
N ASP A 102 15.09 12.59 -8.08
CA ASP A 102 14.61 11.98 -6.83
C ASP A 102 15.49 12.44 -5.67
N ILE A 103 14.90 13.15 -4.71
CA ILE A 103 15.58 13.66 -3.51
C ILE A 103 14.95 12.98 -2.31
N THR A 104 15.76 12.34 -1.48
CA THR A 104 15.31 11.75 -0.20
C THR A 104 16.19 12.31 0.90
N THR A 105 15.58 12.89 1.93
CA THR A 105 16.30 13.40 3.11
C THR A 105 16.08 12.49 4.30
N THR A 106 17.12 11.80 4.76
CA THR A 106 17.07 11.03 6.00
C THR A 106 17.45 11.93 7.17
N ASP A 107 16.58 11.99 8.18
CA ASP A 107 16.67 12.86 9.36
C ASP A 107 16.57 14.34 9.00
N SER A 108 15.38 14.90 9.18
CA SER A 108 15.03 16.28 8.90
C SER A 108 16.11 17.26 9.40
N PRO A 109 16.90 17.89 8.50
CA PRO A 109 17.85 18.91 8.93
C PRO A 109 17.10 20.07 9.60
N THR A 110 17.75 20.77 10.52
CA THR A 110 17.13 21.95 11.15
C THR A 110 16.98 23.11 10.17
N GLN A 111 17.63 23.04 9.00
CA GLN A 111 17.56 24.02 7.93
C GLN A 111 17.39 23.32 6.57
N PRO A 112 16.52 23.86 5.70
CA PRO A 112 16.27 23.26 4.40
C PRO A 112 17.50 23.39 3.48
N ILE A 113 17.87 22.27 2.85
CA ILE A 113 18.88 22.23 1.80
C ILE A 113 18.27 22.83 0.53
N ARG A 114 18.86 23.89 -0.01
CA ARG A 114 18.43 24.46 -1.29
C ARG A 114 19.28 23.93 -2.43
N ILE A 115 18.65 23.13 -3.29
CA ILE A 115 19.28 22.58 -4.50
C ILE A 115 18.61 23.23 -5.71
N LEU A 116 19.36 24.00 -6.48
CA LEU A 116 18.87 24.58 -7.72
C LEU A 116 18.87 23.53 -8.83
N LEU A 117 17.71 23.40 -9.48
CA LEU A 117 17.46 22.43 -10.54
C LEU A 117 16.89 23.13 -11.76
N PRO A 118 17.08 22.57 -12.97
CA PRO A 118 16.44 23.04 -14.19
C PRO A 118 14.95 22.62 -14.23
N LEU A 119 14.15 23.18 -13.32
CA LEU A 119 12.78 22.73 -13.02
C LEU A 119 11.88 22.65 -14.25
N THR A 120 11.98 23.60 -15.17
CA THR A 120 11.17 23.69 -16.39
C THR A 120 11.36 22.51 -17.35
N ARG A 121 12.44 21.74 -17.22
CA ARG A 121 12.79 20.61 -18.09
C ARG A 121 12.41 19.24 -17.52
N LEU A 122 11.99 19.20 -16.25
CA LEU A 122 11.71 17.94 -15.57
C LEU A 122 10.47 17.26 -16.16
N GLU A 123 10.59 15.95 -16.32
CA GLU A 123 9.50 15.02 -16.65
C GLU A 123 9.02 14.30 -15.38
N SER A 124 9.93 14.00 -14.45
CA SER A 124 9.62 13.34 -13.18
C SER A 124 10.37 13.99 -12.02
N PHE A 125 9.64 14.31 -10.96
CA PHE A 125 10.20 14.82 -9.72
C PHE A 125 9.66 14.05 -8.51
N SER A 126 10.57 13.58 -7.65
CA SER A 126 10.29 12.97 -6.36
C SER A 126 11.10 13.70 -5.29
N ALA A 127 10.44 14.15 -4.23
CA ALA A 127 11.09 14.58 -3.00
C ALA A 127 10.42 13.89 -1.82
N ARG A 128 11.20 13.27 -0.93
CA ARG A 128 10.69 12.53 0.23
C ARG A 128 11.35 12.99 1.50
N ASP A 129 10.58 12.93 2.58
CA ASP A 129 11.01 13.25 3.94
C ASP A 129 11.59 14.68 4.07
N CYS A 130 11.09 15.61 3.25
CA CYS A 130 11.53 17.01 3.24
C CYS A 130 10.89 17.81 4.39
N ASP A 131 11.61 18.81 4.91
CA ASP A 131 11.13 19.54 6.10
C ASP A 131 10.06 20.58 5.78
N SER A 132 10.10 21.13 4.57
CA SER A 132 9.31 22.29 4.17
C SER A 132 8.61 22.08 2.83
N GLY A 133 7.54 22.84 2.58
CA GLY A 133 6.89 22.95 1.27
C GLY A 133 7.59 23.88 0.28
N ALA A 134 8.77 24.45 0.60
CA ALA A 134 9.40 25.48 -0.21
C ALA A 134 9.79 24.97 -1.62
N LEU A 135 10.39 23.78 -1.69
CA LEU A 135 10.78 23.17 -2.97
C LEU A 135 9.57 22.84 -3.84
N LEU A 136 8.48 22.36 -3.23
CA LEU A 136 7.21 22.17 -3.93
C LEU A 136 6.68 23.49 -4.51
N CYS A 137 6.68 24.57 -3.72
CA CYS A 137 6.27 25.89 -4.18
C CYS A 137 7.17 26.42 -5.30
N GLU A 138 8.47 26.16 -5.25
CA GLU A 138 9.43 26.52 -6.30
C GLU A 138 9.11 25.79 -7.62
N ILE A 139 8.86 24.48 -7.56
CA ILE A 139 8.43 23.67 -8.72
C ILE A 139 7.16 24.24 -9.32
N LEU A 140 6.14 24.50 -8.49
CA LEU A 140 4.85 25.01 -8.96
C LEU A 140 4.96 26.43 -9.53
N SER A 141 5.78 27.29 -8.94
CA SER A 141 6.05 28.64 -9.44
C SER A 141 6.68 28.63 -10.83
N ASN A 142 7.52 27.63 -11.13
CA ASN A 142 8.19 27.48 -12.42
C ASN A 142 7.29 26.87 -13.52
N GLN A 143 6.10 26.37 -13.18
CA GLN A 143 5.12 25.79 -14.12
C GLN A 143 5.75 24.85 -15.18
N PRO A 144 6.41 23.76 -14.75
CA PRO A 144 7.13 22.87 -15.67
C PRO A 144 6.16 22.19 -16.64
N GLN A 145 6.27 22.56 -17.92
CA GLN A 145 5.34 22.12 -18.97
C GLN A 145 5.48 20.64 -19.33
N ASN A 146 6.62 20.02 -18.99
CA ASN A 146 6.91 18.61 -19.31
C ASN A 146 6.70 17.65 -18.13
N LEU A 147 6.35 18.16 -16.95
CA LEU A 147 6.25 17.35 -15.75
C LEU A 147 5.05 16.40 -15.86
N THR A 148 5.32 15.09 -15.85
CA THR A 148 4.31 14.02 -15.87
C THR A 148 4.10 13.40 -14.50
N THR A 149 5.14 13.39 -13.65
CA THR A 149 5.07 12.82 -12.30
C THR A 149 5.61 13.79 -11.26
N LEU A 150 4.80 14.05 -10.23
CA LEU A 150 5.19 14.82 -9.05
C LEU A 150 4.88 14.02 -7.79
N VAL A 151 5.92 13.57 -7.11
CA VAL A 151 5.85 12.93 -5.79
C VAL A 151 6.50 13.84 -4.77
N TYR A 152 5.76 14.20 -3.73
CA TYR A 152 6.25 15.05 -2.67
C TYR A 152 5.82 14.52 -1.32
N SER A 153 6.77 14.27 -0.44
CA SER A 153 6.49 13.95 0.96
C SER A 153 7.26 14.89 1.87
N ALA A 154 6.53 15.49 2.80
CA ALA A 154 7.10 16.42 3.76
C ALA A 154 6.46 16.25 5.14
N GLN A 155 7.18 16.66 6.18
CA GLN A 155 6.60 16.68 7.51
C GLN A 155 5.57 17.80 7.63
N ASN A 156 5.94 19.01 7.21
CA ASN A 156 5.12 20.20 7.30
C ASN A 156 4.91 20.83 5.92
N LEU A 157 3.72 21.37 5.69
CA LEU A 157 3.45 22.25 4.56
C LEU A 157 3.12 23.65 5.10
N PHE A 158 3.96 24.62 4.77
CA PHE A 158 3.67 26.02 5.07
C PHE A 158 2.63 26.56 4.10
N ASP A 159 1.95 27.63 4.51
CA ASP A 159 1.05 28.34 3.62
C ASP A 159 1.79 28.70 2.32
N PRO A 160 1.14 28.50 1.16
CA PRO A 160 1.73 28.88 -0.11
C PRO A 160 2.14 30.36 -0.05
N PRO A 161 3.36 30.72 -0.49
CA PRO A 161 3.76 32.12 -0.53
C PRO A 161 2.75 32.92 -1.36
N THR A 162 2.46 34.14 -0.92
CA THR A 162 1.49 35.07 -1.56
C THR A 162 1.82 35.37 -3.03
N ASN A 163 3.02 35.05 -3.48
CA ASN A 163 3.52 35.30 -4.82
C ASN A 163 3.20 34.17 -5.81
N LEU A 164 2.57 33.08 -5.38
CA LEU A 164 2.15 32.03 -6.30
C LEU A 164 1.04 32.55 -7.24
N PRO A 165 1.06 32.15 -8.52
CA PRO A 165 -0.03 32.44 -9.44
C PRO A 165 -1.37 31.94 -8.87
N THR A 166 -2.45 32.67 -9.15
CA THR A 166 -3.81 32.27 -8.74
C THR A 166 -4.25 30.93 -9.33
N HIS A 167 -3.72 30.59 -10.50
CA HIS A 167 -3.92 29.30 -11.14
C HIS A 167 -2.61 28.79 -11.74
N ILE A 168 -2.34 27.51 -11.50
CA ILE A 168 -1.12 26.80 -11.92
C ILE A 168 -1.56 25.61 -12.76
N THR A 169 -1.33 25.68 -14.07
CA THR A 169 -1.70 24.62 -15.01
C THR A 169 -0.51 23.73 -15.30
N LEU A 170 -0.60 22.45 -14.95
CA LEU A 170 0.39 21.43 -15.31
C LEU A 170 -0.25 20.46 -16.29
N SER A 171 -0.22 20.84 -17.58
CA SER A 171 -1.01 20.20 -18.64
C SER A 171 -0.66 18.73 -18.90
N ARG A 172 0.56 18.31 -18.59
CA ARG A 172 1.06 16.94 -18.81
C ARG A 172 1.17 16.11 -17.53
N LEU A 173 0.78 16.65 -16.38
CA LEU A 173 0.92 15.94 -15.10
C LEU A 173 -0.10 14.80 -15.02
N GLU A 174 0.40 13.58 -15.09
CA GLU A 174 -0.39 12.34 -15.03
C GLU A 174 -0.50 11.79 -13.60
N ALA A 175 0.55 11.98 -12.78
CA ALA A 175 0.60 11.49 -11.40
C ALA A 175 0.99 12.59 -10.41
N LEU A 176 0.10 12.83 -9.43
CA LEU A 176 0.33 13.73 -8.30
C LEU A 176 0.22 12.95 -6.99
N ARG A 177 1.33 12.87 -6.24
CA ARG A 177 1.36 12.22 -4.92
C ARG A 177 1.90 13.16 -3.87
N LEU A 178 1.08 13.54 -2.90
CA LEU A 178 1.41 14.50 -1.84
C LEU A 178 1.19 13.84 -0.48
N HIS A 179 2.26 13.60 0.29
CA HIS A 179 2.20 12.93 1.60
C HIS A 179 2.71 13.86 2.71
N ILE A 180 1.81 14.42 3.53
CA ILE A 180 2.15 15.44 4.55
C ILE A 180 1.82 14.94 5.96
N THR A 181 2.83 14.64 6.77
CA THR A 181 2.60 13.82 7.98
C THR A 181 2.12 14.58 9.22
N SER A 182 2.34 15.90 9.33
CA SER A 182 2.07 16.63 10.59
C SER A 182 1.03 17.73 10.46
N THR A 183 1.39 18.92 9.98
CA THR A 183 0.49 20.07 9.87
C THR A 183 0.74 20.81 8.56
N GLY A 184 -0.35 21.27 7.95
CA GLY A 184 -0.28 22.12 6.76
C GLY A 184 -1.56 22.05 5.93
N PRO A 185 -2.14 23.19 5.53
CA PRO A 185 -3.34 23.17 4.72
C PRO A 185 -2.97 22.76 3.29
N LEU A 186 -3.27 21.51 2.92
CA LEU A 186 -3.24 21.06 1.52
C LEU A 186 -4.25 21.81 0.64
N SER A 187 -5.29 22.37 1.27
CA SER A 187 -6.42 23.02 0.59
C SER A 187 -6.01 24.19 -0.30
N PRO A 188 -5.29 25.23 0.19
CA PRO A 188 -4.80 26.31 -0.66
C PRO A 188 -3.98 25.81 -1.84
N LEU A 189 -3.07 24.85 -1.61
CA LEU A 189 -2.21 24.33 -2.66
C LEU A 189 -3.00 23.65 -3.77
N LEU A 190 -3.84 22.68 -3.43
CA LEU A 190 -4.69 21.97 -4.39
C LEU A 190 -5.71 22.90 -5.05
N GLY A 191 -6.14 23.96 -4.36
CA GLY A 191 -7.01 25.01 -4.89
C GLY A 191 -6.42 25.80 -6.06
N LEU A 192 -5.09 25.88 -6.17
CA LEU A 192 -4.40 26.59 -7.25
C LEU A 192 -4.21 25.73 -8.52
N LEU A 193 -4.26 24.40 -8.42
CA LEU A 193 -3.83 23.49 -9.49
C LEU A 193 -4.91 23.25 -10.56
N ILE A 194 -4.51 23.18 -11.83
CA ILE A 194 -5.35 22.72 -12.96
C ILE A 194 -4.58 21.62 -13.68
N LEU A 195 -5.08 20.38 -13.60
CA LEU A 195 -4.34 19.16 -13.95
C LEU A 195 -5.13 18.30 -14.97
N PRO A 196 -5.27 18.75 -16.23
CA PRO A 196 -6.18 18.11 -17.20
C PRO A 196 -5.79 16.69 -17.59
N SER A 197 -4.51 16.31 -17.46
CA SER A 197 -4.01 14.96 -17.78
C SER A 197 -3.91 14.04 -16.56
N LEU A 198 -4.37 14.48 -15.38
CA LEU A 198 -4.20 13.72 -14.14
C LEU A 198 -4.98 12.40 -14.18
N THR A 199 -4.29 11.29 -13.90
CA THR A 199 -4.87 9.94 -13.84
C THR A 199 -4.57 9.22 -12.52
N ASP A 200 -3.53 9.61 -11.79
CA ASP A 200 -3.15 9.07 -10.48
C ASP A 200 -3.05 10.21 -9.45
N LEU A 201 -3.96 10.21 -8.47
CA LEU A 201 -3.96 11.14 -7.35
C LEU A 201 -3.78 10.38 -6.03
N ASP A 202 -2.75 10.73 -5.27
CA ASP A 202 -2.49 10.16 -3.94
C ASP A 202 -2.20 11.28 -2.94
N THR A 203 -3.19 11.66 -2.13
CA THR A 203 -3.04 12.69 -1.10
C THR A 203 -3.15 12.04 0.27
N ARG A 204 -2.05 12.05 1.01
CA ARG A 204 -1.95 11.51 2.37
C ARG A 204 -1.56 12.60 3.33
N GLY A 205 -2.03 12.49 4.56
CA GLY A 205 -1.66 13.40 5.61
C GLY A 205 -2.75 13.73 6.59
N TRP A 206 -2.39 14.61 7.53
CA TRP A 206 -3.34 15.16 8.47
C TRP A 206 -4.09 16.34 7.85
N HIS A 207 -5.41 16.25 7.81
CA HIS A 207 -6.28 17.30 7.31
C HIS A 207 -7.03 17.97 8.47
N ASP A 208 -7.25 19.27 8.36
CA ASP A 208 -8.11 20.00 9.29
C ASP A 208 -9.54 19.45 9.22
N ALA A 209 -10.13 19.17 10.38
CA ALA A 209 -11.51 18.71 10.49
C ALA A 209 -12.52 19.68 9.87
N ALA A 210 -12.16 20.98 9.77
CA ALA A 210 -13.02 21.99 9.15
C ALA A 210 -13.09 21.87 7.62
N THR A 211 -12.10 21.28 6.95
CA THR A 211 -12.04 21.22 5.48
C THR A 211 -11.88 19.79 4.98
N SER A 212 -12.96 19.21 4.46
CA SER A 212 -12.97 17.87 3.87
C SER A 212 -12.00 17.78 2.69
N ILE A 213 -11.07 16.82 2.73
CA ILE A 213 -10.21 16.51 1.58
C ILE A 213 -11.03 16.11 0.35
N TYR A 214 -12.19 15.49 0.55
CA TYR A 214 -13.10 15.14 -0.53
C TYR A 214 -13.64 16.38 -1.26
N ASP A 215 -13.96 17.47 -0.55
CA ASP A 215 -14.44 18.70 -1.20
C ASP A 215 -13.32 19.37 -2.02
N ILE A 216 -12.10 19.39 -1.47
CA ILE A 216 -10.92 19.94 -2.16
C ILE A 216 -10.62 19.15 -3.43
N VAL A 217 -10.62 17.81 -3.34
CA VAL A 217 -10.35 16.92 -4.46
C VAL A 217 -11.47 17.00 -5.50
N PHE A 218 -12.74 17.08 -5.07
CA PHE A 218 -13.85 17.30 -5.98
C PHE A 218 -13.67 18.59 -6.79
N GLU A 219 -13.34 19.70 -6.13
CA GLU A 219 -13.11 20.98 -6.83
C GLU A 219 -11.89 20.93 -7.77
N LEU A 220 -10.84 20.20 -7.40
CA LEU A 220 -9.70 19.94 -8.28
C LEU A 220 -10.13 19.19 -9.54
N LEU A 221 -10.90 18.10 -9.40
CA LEU A 221 -11.40 17.30 -10.52
C LEU A 221 -12.33 18.12 -11.42
N ARG A 222 -13.27 18.85 -10.82
CA ARG A 222 -14.22 19.72 -11.53
C ARG A 222 -13.50 20.79 -12.35
N ARG A 223 -12.48 21.43 -11.78
CA ARG A 223 -11.68 22.46 -12.46
C ARG A 223 -10.75 21.88 -13.52
N SER A 224 -10.20 20.70 -13.27
CA SER A 224 -9.23 20.05 -14.17
C SER A 224 -9.89 19.32 -15.32
N GLY A 225 -11.13 18.86 -15.17
CA GLY A 225 -11.85 18.08 -16.18
C GLY A 225 -11.20 16.72 -16.46
N CYS A 226 -10.43 16.19 -15.52
CA CYS A 226 -9.71 14.92 -15.66
C CYS A 226 -10.52 13.73 -15.13
N SER A 227 -10.15 12.52 -15.56
CA SER A 227 -10.73 11.25 -15.12
C SER A 227 -9.62 10.40 -14.49
N LEU A 228 -9.76 10.08 -13.20
CA LEU A 228 -8.75 9.32 -12.47
C LEU A 228 -8.88 7.83 -12.75
N ALA A 229 -7.74 7.17 -12.95
CA ALA A 229 -7.60 5.72 -12.92
C ALA A 229 -7.25 5.20 -11.51
N ARG A 230 -6.57 6.03 -10.70
CA ARG A 230 -6.19 5.75 -9.31
C ARG A 230 -6.44 6.95 -8.40
N LEU A 231 -7.03 6.67 -7.25
CA LEU A 231 -7.31 7.65 -6.20
C LEU A 231 -6.93 7.07 -4.84
N SER A 232 -6.12 7.80 -4.08
CA SER A 232 -5.72 7.46 -2.72
C SER A 232 -5.89 8.69 -1.82
N LEU A 233 -6.78 8.61 -0.82
CA LEU A 233 -7.11 9.71 0.09
C LEU A 233 -7.06 9.24 1.54
N ASP A 234 -6.43 10.05 2.39
CA ASP A 234 -6.52 9.89 3.85
C ASP A 234 -7.85 10.42 4.40
N SER A 235 -8.17 9.98 5.62
CA SER A 235 -9.45 10.22 6.28
C SER A 235 -9.49 11.66 6.74
N ASN A 236 -10.62 12.32 6.48
CA ASN A 236 -11.03 13.43 7.32
C ASN A 236 -12.08 12.90 8.30
N LEU A 237 -11.75 12.89 9.59
CA LEU A 237 -12.64 12.49 10.69
C LEU A 237 -13.87 13.43 10.69
N GLY A 238 -14.90 13.10 9.91
CA GLY A 238 -16.09 13.93 9.70
C GLY A 238 -16.48 14.18 8.24
N GLY A 239 -15.82 13.54 7.27
CA GLY A 239 -16.05 13.78 5.84
C GLY A 239 -17.51 13.69 5.39
N HIS A 240 -17.93 14.66 4.57
CA HIS A 240 -19.26 14.71 3.96
C HIS A 240 -19.42 13.60 2.90
N PRO A 241 -20.32 12.61 3.09
CA PRO A 241 -20.52 11.51 2.13
C PRO A 241 -20.98 11.99 0.74
N VAL A 242 -21.46 13.24 0.64
CA VAL A 242 -21.90 13.88 -0.62
C VAL A 242 -20.71 14.20 -1.53
N ALA A 243 -19.59 14.68 -0.99
CA ALA A 243 -18.42 15.02 -1.81
C ALA A 243 -17.80 13.78 -2.46
N LEU A 244 -17.75 12.68 -1.71
CA LEU A 244 -17.25 11.40 -2.18
C LEU A 244 -18.11 10.85 -3.34
N SER A 245 -19.42 10.98 -3.27
CA SER A 245 -20.32 10.54 -4.35
C SER A 245 -20.10 11.34 -5.63
N HIS A 246 -19.82 12.65 -5.51
CA HIS A 246 -19.46 13.48 -6.65
C HIS A 246 -18.09 13.11 -7.23
N ILE A 247 -17.08 12.81 -6.41
CA ILE A 247 -15.80 12.30 -6.92
C ILE A 247 -16.01 11.04 -7.74
N PHE A 248 -16.83 10.11 -7.24
CA PHE A 248 -17.08 8.85 -7.94
C PHE A 248 -17.85 9.01 -9.25
N SER A 249 -18.70 10.04 -9.38
CA SER A 249 -19.40 10.31 -10.64
C SER A 249 -18.49 10.91 -11.72
N TYR A 250 -17.42 11.61 -11.33
CA TYR A 250 -16.41 12.14 -12.25
C TYR A 250 -15.38 11.10 -12.68
N CYS A 251 -15.01 10.16 -11.80
CA CYS A 251 -13.94 9.19 -12.05
C CYS A 251 -14.49 7.83 -12.52
N THR A 252 -15.19 7.80 -13.65
CA THR A 252 -15.77 6.54 -14.17
C THR A 252 -14.72 5.51 -14.62
N ASP A 253 -13.50 5.97 -14.88
CA ASP A 253 -12.35 5.13 -15.23
C ASP A 253 -11.57 4.57 -14.03
N LEU A 254 -12.01 4.86 -12.80
CA LEU A 254 -11.27 4.48 -11.60
C LEU A 254 -11.16 2.96 -11.47
N THR A 255 -9.93 2.47 -11.42
CA THR A 255 -9.59 1.06 -11.23
C THR A 255 -9.08 0.77 -9.82
N ASP A 256 -8.48 1.77 -9.18
CA ASP A 256 -7.81 1.67 -7.89
C ASP A 256 -8.32 2.76 -6.93
N LEU A 257 -8.90 2.33 -5.82
CA LEU A 257 -9.41 3.23 -4.78
C LEU A 257 -8.78 2.88 -3.44
N GLU A 258 -8.03 3.80 -2.86
CA GLU A 258 -7.50 3.71 -1.50
C GLU A 258 -8.14 4.81 -0.64
N LEU A 259 -8.82 4.42 0.43
CA LEU A 259 -9.52 5.34 1.33
C LEU A 259 -9.19 4.98 2.77
N SER A 260 -9.06 6.00 3.62
CA SER A 260 -9.03 5.77 5.07
C SER A 260 -10.41 5.98 5.69
N ASP A 261 -10.76 5.14 6.67
CA ASP A 261 -11.96 5.26 7.52
C ASP A 261 -13.28 5.50 6.77
N ILE A 262 -13.50 4.79 5.66
CA ILE A 262 -14.76 4.89 4.90
C ILE A 262 -15.96 4.45 5.76
N GLY A 263 -16.93 5.35 5.93
CA GLY A 263 -18.15 5.06 6.67
C GLY A 263 -19.11 4.14 5.92
N SER A 264 -20.15 3.66 6.61
CA SER A 264 -21.20 2.81 6.03
C SER A 264 -21.82 3.40 4.76
N GLU A 265 -22.01 4.71 4.72
CA GLU A 265 -22.58 5.39 3.56
C GLU A 265 -21.66 5.38 2.34
N GLY A 266 -20.35 5.51 2.54
CA GLY A 266 -19.38 5.39 1.45
C GLY A 266 -19.41 3.99 0.84
N PHE A 267 -19.55 2.94 1.65
CA PHE A 267 -19.74 1.59 1.14
C PHE A 267 -21.06 1.41 0.38
N ARG A 268 -22.16 1.99 0.86
CA ARG A 268 -23.46 1.90 0.17
C ARG A 268 -23.41 2.48 -1.23
N GLN A 269 -22.69 3.60 -1.43
CA GLN A 269 -22.48 4.20 -2.75
C GLN A 269 -21.69 3.28 -3.70
N LEU A 270 -20.86 2.40 -3.16
CA LEU A 270 -20.10 1.42 -3.93
C LEU A 270 -20.90 0.16 -4.24
N ILE A 271 -22.08 -0.08 -3.65
CA ILE A 271 -22.89 -1.27 -3.97
C ILE A 271 -23.47 -1.12 -5.38
N LEU A 272 -23.26 -2.13 -6.23
CA LEU A 272 -23.90 -2.16 -7.55
C LEU A 272 -25.39 -2.47 -7.39
N SER A 273 -26.24 -1.57 -7.87
CA SER A 273 -27.69 -1.78 -7.95
C SER A 273 -28.05 -2.27 -9.35
N GLY A 274 -28.68 -3.46 -9.45
CA GLY A 274 -28.95 -4.09 -10.74
C GLY A 274 -29.90 -3.36 -11.68
N ASN A 275 -30.67 -2.40 -11.16
CA ASN A 275 -31.61 -1.61 -11.93
C ASN A 275 -31.06 -0.21 -12.29
N SER A 276 -29.85 0.14 -11.83
CA SER A 276 -29.28 1.46 -12.12
C SER A 276 -28.48 1.41 -13.43
N PRO A 277 -28.80 2.24 -14.44
CA PRO A 277 -27.97 2.38 -15.62
C PRO A 277 -26.64 3.08 -15.32
N ASN A 278 -26.57 3.82 -14.21
CA ASN A 278 -25.40 4.60 -13.80
C ASN A 278 -24.73 3.91 -12.63
N HIS A 279 -23.89 2.93 -12.95
CA HIS A 279 -23.08 2.25 -11.96
C HIS A 279 -21.92 3.14 -11.51
N VAL A 280 -21.79 3.30 -10.19
CA VAL A 280 -20.70 4.03 -9.57
C VAL A 280 -19.41 3.23 -9.73
N LEU A 281 -18.36 3.83 -10.29
CA LEU A 281 -17.05 3.20 -10.51
C LEU A 281 -17.12 1.83 -11.20
N PRO A 282 -17.59 1.74 -12.46
CA PRO A 282 -17.81 0.46 -13.14
C PRO A 282 -16.52 -0.35 -13.38
N LYS A 283 -15.35 0.31 -13.38
CA LYS A 283 -14.04 -0.30 -13.63
C LYS A 283 -13.23 -0.60 -12.36
N LEU A 284 -13.82 -0.45 -11.17
CA LEU A 284 -13.11 -0.64 -9.91
C LEU A 284 -12.65 -2.09 -9.73
N LYS A 285 -11.33 -2.31 -9.71
CA LYS A 285 -10.71 -3.63 -9.52
C LYS A 285 -10.11 -3.81 -8.13
N ARG A 286 -9.56 -2.75 -7.54
CA ARG A 286 -8.87 -2.82 -6.25
C ARG A 286 -9.40 -1.76 -5.30
N LEU A 287 -9.80 -2.20 -4.11
CA LEU A 287 -10.16 -1.34 -2.99
C LEU A 287 -9.12 -1.53 -1.88
N ILE A 288 -8.59 -0.44 -1.34
CA ILE A 288 -7.68 -0.47 -0.18
C ILE A 288 -8.31 0.39 0.90
N LEU A 289 -8.52 -0.20 2.07
CA LEU A 289 -9.11 0.44 3.23
C LEU A 289 -8.04 0.57 4.29
N ARG A 290 -7.65 1.80 4.59
CA ARG A 290 -6.75 2.09 5.72
C ARG A 290 -7.61 2.37 6.95
N CYS A 291 -7.38 1.60 8.00
CA CYS A 291 -8.07 1.73 9.26
C CYS A 291 -7.08 2.26 10.28
N THR A 292 -7.29 3.50 10.71
CA THR A 292 -6.45 4.13 11.74
C THR A 292 -6.99 3.81 13.13
N ALA A 293 -6.18 3.96 14.18
CA ALA A 293 -6.65 3.81 15.56
C ALA A 293 -7.78 4.80 15.93
N ARG A 294 -7.92 5.89 15.15
CA ARG A 294 -8.96 6.91 15.31
C ARG A 294 -10.23 6.59 14.52
N GLY A 295 -10.13 5.72 13.52
CA GLY A 295 -11.26 5.27 12.72
C GLY A 295 -12.24 4.42 13.51
N GLY A 296 -13.51 4.49 13.14
CA GLY A 296 -14.50 3.50 13.59
C GLY A 296 -14.24 2.13 12.93
N PRO A 297 -14.80 1.05 13.50
CA PRO A 297 -14.73 -0.26 12.87
C PRO A 297 -15.42 -0.25 11.50
N ILE A 298 -14.93 -1.07 10.57
CA ILE A 298 -15.63 -1.32 9.32
C ILE A 298 -16.95 -2.03 9.63
N VAL A 299 -18.06 -1.52 9.10
CA VAL A 299 -19.36 -2.20 9.22
C VAL A 299 -19.34 -3.42 8.31
N ALA A 300 -19.22 -4.61 8.91
CA ALA A 300 -18.81 -5.81 8.21
C ALA A 300 -19.79 -6.22 7.11
N GLY A 301 -21.08 -6.21 7.41
CA GLY A 301 -22.14 -6.67 6.51
C GLY A 301 -22.30 -5.75 5.32
N ILE A 302 -22.15 -4.43 5.50
CA ILE A 302 -22.20 -3.48 4.39
C ILE A 302 -20.97 -3.65 3.48
N PHE A 303 -19.78 -3.82 4.07
CA PHE A 303 -18.57 -4.11 3.29
C PHE A 303 -18.72 -5.42 2.49
N MET A 304 -19.18 -6.50 3.13
CA MET A 304 -19.34 -7.80 2.47
C MET A 304 -20.44 -7.75 1.39
N LEU A 305 -21.54 -7.04 1.64
CA LEU A 305 -22.59 -6.80 0.65
C LEU A 305 -22.04 -6.07 -0.57
N MET A 306 -21.27 -4.99 -0.36
CA MET A 306 -20.60 -4.24 -1.41
C MET A 306 -19.62 -5.12 -2.20
N PHE A 307 -18.76 -5.85 -1.50
CA PHE A 307 -17.76 -6.70 -2.14
C PHE A 307 -18.42 -7.77 -3.01
N ARG A 308 -19.42 -8.50 -2.48
CA ARG A 308 -20.16 -9.53 -3.23
C ARG A 308 -20.88 -8.94 -4.44
N ALA A 309 -21.61 -7.83 -4.28
CA ALA A 309 -22.30 -7.18 -5.38
C ALA A 309 -21.36 -6.79 -6.54
N ARG A 310 -20.12 -6.40 -6.23
CA ARG A 310 -19.09 -6.09 -7.24
C ARG A 310 -18.38 -7.31 -7.79
N ALA A 311 -18.07 -8.28 -6.95
CA ALA A 311 -17.39 -9.50 -7.33
C ALA A 311 -18.26 -10.34 -8.28
N ASP A 312 -19.54 -10.45 -7.96
CA ASP A 312 -20.54 -11.20 -8.74
C ASP A 312 -21.14 -10.38 -9.89
N ALA A 313 -20.65 -9.15 -10.12
CA ALA A 313 -21.19 -8.26 -11.14
C ALA A 313 -21.25 -8.89 -12.54
N LEU A 314 -20.27 -9.74 -12.87
CA LEU A 314 -20.18 -10.41 -14.17
C LEU A 314 -21.18 -11.57 -14.35
N SER A 315 -21.58 -12.23 -13.25
CA SER A 315 -22.50 -13.37 -13.33
C SER A 315 -23.96 -12.90 -13.39
N GLN A 316 -24.25 -11.74 -12.78
CA GLN A 316 -25.62 -11.20 -12.69
C GLN A 316 -25.93 -10.17 -13.79
N TYR A 317 -24.95 -9.38 -14.21
CA TYR A 317 -25.14 -8.29 -15.16
C TYR A 317 -24.38 -8.60 -16.45
N ASN A 318 -25.12 -8.78 -17.56
CA ASN A 318 -24.56 -9.01 -18.88
C ASN A 318 -23.34 -8.12 -19.12
N ARG A 319 -22.20 -8.72 -19.53
CA ARG A 319 -20.90 -8.06 -19.80
C ARG A 319 -20.96 -6.81 -20.69
N ALA A 320 -22.10 -6.55 -21.33
CA ALA A 320 -22.39 -5.40 -22.18
C ALA A 320 -22.21 -4.03 -21.49
N ALA A 321 -22.25 -3.94 -20.15
CA ALA A 321 -22.19 -2.66 -19.42
C ALA A 321 -20.77 -2.16 -19.09
N GLY A 322 -19.70 -2.82 -19.57
CA GLY A 322 -18.32 -2.40 -19.26
C GLY A 322 -17.93 -2.55 -17.78
N LEU A 323 -18.75 -3.26 -16.99
CA LEU A 323 -18.50 -3.56 -15.59
C LEU A 323 -17.34 -4.53 -15.44
N GLN A 324 -16.45 -4.23 -14.50
CA GLN A 324 -15.35 -5.10 -14.11
C GLN A 324 -15.57 -5.58 -12.68
N PRO A 325 -15.34 -6.87 -12.40
CA PRO A 325 -15.47 -7.38 -11.05
C PRO A 325 -14.36 -6.81 -10.18
N ILE A 326 -14.67 -6.56 -8.90
CA ILE A 326 -13.63 -6.26 -7.93
C ILE A 326 -12.76 -7.51 -7.78
N ALA A 327 -11.45 -7.35 -8.02
CA ALA A 327 -10.49 -8.43 -7.91
C ALA A 327 -10.02 -8.61 -6.46
N GLU A 328 -9.77 -7.51 -5.74
CA GLU A 328 -9.38 -7.58 -4.33
C GLU A 328 -9.78 -6.34 -3.53
N ALA A 329 -10.04 -6.56 -2.24
CA ALA A 329 -10.17 -5.54 -1.22
C ALA A 329 -9.13 -5.78 -0.13
N ARG A 330 -8.27 -4.79 0.12
CA ARG A 330 -7.22 -4.85 1.15
C ARG A 330 -7.64 -4.04 2.37
N LEU A 331 -7.41 -4.60 3.54
CA LEU A 331 -7.58 -3.94 4.82
C LEU A 331 -6.20 -3.72 5.43
N LEU A 332 -5.85 -2.46 5.68
CA LEU A 332 -4.57 -2.04 6.25
C LEU A 332 -4.83 -1.41 7.61
N PHE A 333 -4.43 -2.09 8.69
CA PHE A 333 -4.51 -1.61 10.06
C PHE A 333 -3.12 -1.24 10.57
N GLU A 334 -3.06 -0.27 11.48
CA GLU A 334 -1.83 0.12 12.18
C GLU A 334 -1.23 -1.03 13.00
N ASP A 335 -2.09 -1.91 13.52
CA ASP A 335 -1.66 -3.09 14.27
C ASP A 335 -2.51 -4.35 13.97
N ASP A 336 -1.91 -5.51 14.22
CA ASP A 336 -2.53 -6.83 14.00
C ASP A 336 -3.70 -7.12 14.98
N VAL A 337 -3.73 -6.46 16.15
CA VAL A 337 -4.77 -6.66 17.15
C VAL A 337 -6.08 -6.04 16.68
N MET A 338 -6.03 -4.82 16.15
CA MET A 338 -7.16 -4.12 15.55
C MET A 338 -7.70 -4.86 14.34
N LEU A 339 -6.83 -5.30 13.43
CA LEU A 339 -7.23 -6.14 12.30
C LEU A 339 -7.99 -7.37 12.80
N HIS A 340 -7.48 -8.06 13.82
CA HIS A 340 -8.13 -9.26 14.31
C HIS A 340 -9.47 -9.00 14.99
N HIS A 341 -9.59 -7.89 15.73
CA HIS A 341 -10.86 -7.44 16.27
C HIS A 341 -11.88 -7.24 15.15
N GLN A 342 -11.48 -6.56 14.08
CA GLN A 342 -12.31 -6.36 12.89
C GLN A 342 -12.69 -7.68 12.21
N MET A 343 -11.75 -8.62 12.06
CA MET A 343 -12.03 -9.93 11.45
C MET A 343 -13.05 -10.74 12.26
N THR A 344 -13.13 -10.53 13.58
CA THR A 344 -14.15 -11.19 14.42
C THR A 344 -15.54 -10.63 14.11
N LEU A 345 -15.66 -9.31 13.90
CA LEU A 345 -16.93 -8.67 13.51
C LEU A 345 -17.43 -9.16 12.14
N PHE A 346 -16.52 -9.41 11.20
CA PHE A 346 -16.86 -10.00 9.89
C PHE A 346 -17.48 -11.39 9.98
N GLU A 347 -17.20 -12.12 11.05
CA GLU A 347 -17.77 -13.45 11.25
C GLU A 347 -19.12 -13.38 11.94
N ASP A 348 -19.26 -12.51 12.94
CA ASP A 348 -20.50 -12.37 13.71
C ASP A 348 -21.68 -11.96 12.79
N GLU A 349 -21.47 -11.05 11.84
CA GLU A 349 -22.54 -10.61 10.93
C GLU A 349 -22.95 -11.66 9.87
N GLU A 350 -22.05 -12.54 9.44
CA GLU A 350 -22.42 -13.62 8.52
C GLU A 350 -23.20 -14.75 9.22
N ILE A 351 -23.07 -14.86 10.55
CA ILE A 351 -23.78 -15.87 11.33
C ILE A 351 -25.27 -15.54 11.41
N ASP A 352 -25.62 -14.27 11.51
CA ASP A 352 -27.01 -13.80 11.54
C ASP A 352 -27.75 -14.08 10.22
N THR A 353 -27.04 -14.32 9.11
CA THR A 353 -27.66 -14.68 7.84
C THR A 353 -28.03 -16.17 7.74
N TYR A 354 -27.55 -17.02 8.65
CA TYR A 354 -27.87 -18.45 8.72
C TYR A 354 -28.56 -18.74 10.06
N GLU A 355 -29.90 -18.73 10.07
CA GLU A 355 -30.78 -18.82 11.26
C GLU A 355 -30.62 -20.07 12.17
N HIS A 356 -29.64 -20.94 11.96
CA HIS A 356 -29.41 -22.14 12.76
C HIS A 356 -27.93 -22.31 13.14
N THR A 357 -27.44 -21.48 14.06
CA THR A 357 -26.10 -21.70 14.64
C THR A 357 -26.20 -22.77 15.73
N SER A 358 -25.57 -23.93 15.50
CA SER A 358 -25.52 -24.99 16.51
C SER A 358 -24.69 -24.53 17.71
N PRO A 359 -25.00 -24.95 18.95
CA PRO A 359 -24.13 -24.71 20.11
C PRO A 359 -22.68 -25.15 19.89
N PHE A 360 -22.46 -26.20 19.08
CA PHE A 360 -21.13 -26.67 18.68
C PHE A 360 -20.36 -25.63 17.83
N ASP A 361 -21.06 -24.87 16.99
CA ASP A 361 -20.43 -23.82 16.17
C ASP A 361 -19.93 -22.67 17.05
N ILE A 362 -20.62 -22.37 18.15
CA ILE A 362 -20.22 -21.33 19.10
C ILE A 362 -18.91 -21.73 19.80
N GLU A 363 -18.80 -22.98 20.27
CA GLU A 363 -17.58 -23.47 20.91
C GLU A 363 -16.41 -23.49 19.93
N TYR A 364 -16.64 -23.96 18.69
CA TYR A 364 -15.64 -23.98 17.64
C TYR A 364 -15.13 -22.57 17.28
N LYS A 365 -16.03 -21.60 17.10
CA LYS A 365 -15.67 -20.19 16.89
C LYS A 365 -14.93 -19.63 18.10
N SER A 366 -15.39 -19.87 19.32
CA SER A 366 -14.69 -19.42 20.53
C SER A 366 -13.26 -19.99 20.61
N LEU A 367 -13.09 -21.28 20.31
CA LEU A 367 -11.78 -21.93 20.25
C LEU A 367 -10.88 -21.30 19.19
N ALA A 368 -11.39 -21.04 17.99
CA ALA A 368 -10.61 -20.41 16.94
C ALA A 368 -10.15 -18.98 17.34
N SER A 369 -10.95 -18.22 18.10
CA SER A 369 -10.62 -16.83 18.47
C SER A 369 -9.48 -16.87 19.48
N LYS A 370 -9.63 -17.77 20.45
CA LYS A 370 -8.61 -18.06 21.44
C LYS A 370 -7.33 -18.57 20.77
N ALA A 371 -7.44 -19.43 19.77
CA ALA A 371 -6.31 -20.00 19.06
C ALA A 371 -5.51 -18.96 18.30
N ARG A 372 -6.17 -18.11 17.51
CA ARG A 372 -5.51 -17.00 16.80
C ARG A 372 -4.72 -16.11 17.78
N ARG A 373 -5.40 -15.62 18.82
CA ARG A 373 -4.76 -14.77 19.85
C ARG A 373 -3.57 -15.47 20.52
N TYR A 374 -3.70 -16.74 20.89
CA TYR A 374 -2.61 -17.46 21.56
C TYR A 374 -1.46 -17.81 20.62
N LEU A 375 -1.74 -18.26 19.39
CA LEU A 375 -0.70 -18.52 18.40
C LEU A 375 0.11 -17.23 18.16
N ASN A 376 -0.57 -16.11 17.95
CA ASN A 376 0.10 -14.82 17.75
C ASN A 376 0.93 -14.40 18.98
N THR A 377 0.28 -14.30 20.15
CA THR A 377 0.92 -13.72 21.33
C THR A 377 1.90 -14.65 22.04
N LYS A 378 1.77 -15.97 21.91
CA LYS A 378 2.60 -16.94 22.66
C LYS A 378 3.61 -17.69 21.80
N PHE A 379 3.39 -17.80 20.49
CA PHE A 379 4.37 -18.40 19.58
C PHE A 379 5.17 -17.33 18.81
N PHE A 380 4.59 -16.15 18.57
CA PHE A 380 5.23 -15.04 17.85
C PHE A 380 5.31 -13.77 18.70
N MET A 381 5.66 -13.90 19.99
CA MET A 381 6.00 -12.73 20.83
C MET A 381 6.87 -11.77 19.99
N GLN A 382 6.46 -10.50 19.87
CA GLN A 382 7.08 -9.48 19.00
C GLN A 382 8.47 -9.03 19.48
N GLY A 383 9.31 -9.99 19.88
CA GLY A 383 10.66 -9.82 20.41
C GLY A 383 11.22 -11.20 20.76
N GLU A 384 12.54 -11.35 20.72
CA GLU A 384 13.24 -12.60 21.05
C GLU A 384 12.63 -13.23 22.32
N ALA A 385 12.18 -14.49 22.20
CA ALA A 385 11.63 -15.24 23.33
C ALA A 385 12.61 -15.09 24.51
N ARG A 386 12.15 -14.52 25.62
CA ARG A 386 13.06 -14.20 26.72
C ARG A 386 13.53 -15.53 27.30
N ALA A 387 14.76 -15.59 27.84
CA ALA A 387 15.26 -16.79 28.52
C ALA A 387 14.28 -17.29 29.62
N ILE A 388 13.54 -16.37 30.23
CA ILE A 388 12.48 -16.66 31.22
C ILE A 388 11.33 -17.46 30.61
N ASP A 389 10.94 -17.21 29.36
CA ASP A 389 9.85 -17.93 28.70
C ASP A 389 10.21 -19.40 28.48
N HIS A 390 11.47 -19.71 28.17
CA HIS A 390 11.97 -21.08 28.03
C HIS A 390 12.00 -21.87 29.34
N ALA A 391 12.05 -21.18 30.49
CA ALA A 391 11.94 -21.80 31.82
C ALA A 391 10.48 -21.89 32.30
N ASN A 392 9.54 -21.23 31.61
CA ASN A 392 8.15 -21.12 32.06
C ASN A 392 7.32 -22.36 31.67
N LEU A 393 7.40 -23.41 32.48
CA LEU A 393 6.62 -24.63 32.28
C LEU A 393 5.10 -24.38 32.25
N GLY A 394 4.61 -23.37 32.97
CA GLY A 394 3.20 -22.98 32.95
C GLY A 394 2.76 -22.41 31.60
N LEU A 395 3.63 -21.63 30.94
CA LEU A 395 3.40 -21.18 29.57
C LEU A 395 3.38 -22.36 28.59
N HIS A 396 4.37 -23.27 28.68
CA HIS A 396 4.45 -24.43 27.80
C HIS A 396 3.21 -25.33 27.93
N ALA A 397 2.72 -25.56 29.14
CA ALA A 397 1.51 -26.35 29.39
C ALA A 397 0.26 -25.69 28.76
N LYS A 398 0.15 -24.36 28.79
CA LYS A 398 -0.94 -23.61 28.12
C LYS A 398 -0.86 -23.73 26.60
N MET A 399 0.34 -23.63 26.03
CA MET A 399 0.58 -23.82 24.59
C MET A 399 0.25 -25.26 24.17
N HIS A 400 0.67 -26.25 24.95
CA HIS A 400 0.33 -27.65 24.76
C HIS A 400 -1.19 -27.87 24.76
N LYS A 401 -1.88 -27.33 25.77
CA LYS A 401 -3.35 -27.41 25.88
C LYS A 401 -4.02 -26.86 24.63
N LEU A 402 -3.58 -25.70 24.12
CA LEU A 402 -4.14 -25.13 22.91
C LEU A 402 -3.93 -26.02 21.68
N MET A 403 -2.69 -26.46 21.44
CA MET A 403 -2.39 -27.34 20.29
C MET A 403 -3.21 -28.63 20.36
N SER A 404 -3.38 -29.20 21.55
CA SER A 404 -4.21 -30.39 21.75
C SER A 404 -5.69 -30.12 21.51
N GLN A 405 -6.18 -28.91 21.77
CA GLN A 405 -7.55 -28.50 21.40
C GLN A 405 -7.70 -28.37 19.89
N LEU A 406 -6.72 -27.78 19.19
CA LEU A 406 -6.73 -27.67 17.73
C LEU A 406 -6.69 -29.05 17.05
N GLU A 407 -5.88 -29.98 17.55
CA GLU A 407 -5.79 -31.35 17.01
C GLU A 407 -7.10 -32.13 17.06
N ARG A 408 -7.97 -31.80 18.03
CA ARG A 408 -9.30 -32.42 18.19
C ARG A 408 -10.34 -31.87 17.23
N ILE A 409 -10.07 -30.75 16.55
CA ILE A 409 -10.99 -30.20 15.55
C ILE A 409 -11.11 -31.19 14.38
N ASP A 410 -12.36 -31.53 14.05
CA ASP A 410 -12.73 -32.33 12.88
C ASP A 410 -13.36 -31.43 11.81
N LEU A 411 -12.62 -31.15 10.74
CA LEU A 411 -13.09 -30.34 9.61
C LEU A 411 -14.00 -31.11 8.62
N ARG A 412 -14.31 -32.37 8.93
CA ARG A 412 -15.39 -33.10 8.23
C ARG A 412 -16.76 -32.56 8.62
N THR A 413 -16.90 -32.20 9.90
CA THR A 413 -18.16 -31.71 10.49
C THR A 413 -18.17 -30.20 10.69
N ASN A 414 -16.99 -29.57 10.78
CA ASN A 414 -16.85 -28.13 10.98
C ASN A 414 -16.44 -27.40 9.69
N ASN A 415 -16.92 -26.18 9.53
CA ASN A 415 -16.57 -25.31 8.41
C ASN A 415 -15.11 -24.81 8.56
N SER A 416 -14.22 -25.19 7.64
CA SER A 416 -12.80 -24.79 7.72
C SER A 416 -12.57 -23.30 7.44
N ASN A 417 -13.56 -22.61 6.83
CA ASN A 417 -13.48 -21.17 6.57
C ASN A 417 -13.28 -20.35 7.85
N VAL A 418 -13.82 -20.78 8.99
CA VAL A 418 -13.61 -20.10 10.27
C VAL A 418 -12.12 -20.06 10.64
N LEU A 419 -11.37 -21.13 10.36
CA LEU A 419 -9.92 -21.14 10.62
C LEU A 419 -9.16 -20.30 9.59
N MET A 420 -9.55 -20.40 8.32
CA MET A 420 -8.91 -19.65 7.23
C MET A 420 -9.09 -18.14 7.39
N ARG A 421 -10.31 -17.68 7.70
CA ARG A 421 -10.65 -16.27 8.00
C ARG A 421 -10.00 -15.69 9.25
N ARG A 422 -9.36 -16.53 10.06
CA ARG A 422 -8.62 -16.08 11.24
C ARG A 422 -7.12 -16.19 11.04
N GLY A 423 -6.67 -16.60 9.86
CA GLY A 423 -5.26 -16.81 9.56
C GLY A 423 -4.62 -17.92 10.41
N ILE A 424 -5.41 -18.82 11.01
CA ILE A 424 -4.87 -19.90 11.86
C ILE A 424 -3.93 -20.82 11.05
N PRO A 425 -4.25 -21.23 9.81
CA PRO A 425 -3.32 -22.01 8.99
C PRO A 425 -1.98 -21.30 8.73
N SER A 426 -2.01 -20.00 8.42
CA SER A 426 -0.80 -19.19 8.22
C SER A 426 0.08 -19.14 9.48
N LEU A 427 -0.54 -19.00 10.66
CA LEU A 427 0.20 -19.03 11.93
C LEU A 427 0.78 -20.40 12.23
N LEU A 428 0.02 -21.47 12.00
CA LEU A 428 0.53 -22.83 12.19
C LEU A 428 1.69 -23.12 11.23
N HIS A 429 1.60 -22.64 9.99
CA HIS A 429 2.69 -22.73 9.04
C HIS A 429 3.93 -21.97 9.55
N SER A 430 3.74 -20.73 9.98
CA SER A 430 4.80 -19.91 10.57
C SER A 430 5.43 -20.59 11.80
N VAL A 431 4.63 -21.30 12.61
CA VAL A 431 5.12 -22.10 13.75
C VAL A 431 5.95 -23.26 13.23
N ALA A 432 5.46 -23.98 12.23
CA ALA A 432 6.14 -25.14 11.66
C ALA A 432 7.53 -24.83 11.09
N ILE A 433 7.69 -23.66 10.44
CA ILE A 433 8.95 -23.24 9.81
C ILE A 433 9.86 -22.43 10.73
N SER A 434 9.43 -22.14 11.95
CA SER A 434 10.21 -21.35 12.91
C SER A 434 11.57 -21.99 13.24
N PRO A 435 12.64 -21.18 13.43
CA PRO A 435 13.97 -21.67 13.76
C PRO A 435 14.00 -22.58 15.00
N ALA A 436 14.95 -23.51 15.04
CA ALA A 436 15.10 -24.39 16.20
C ALA A 436 15.45 -23.59 17.45
N GLY A 437 14.63 -23.76 18.51
CA GLY A 437 14.83 -23.07 19.77
C GLY A 437 14.15 -21.70 19.87
N SER A 438 13.49 -21.19 18.82
CA SER A 438 12.74 -19.92 18.92
C SER A 438 11.43 -20.04 19.69
N ILE A 439 10.83 -21.24 19.74
CA ILE A 439 9.54 -21.48 20.40
C ILE A 439 9.77 -22.11 21.78
N PRO A 440 9.33 -21.45 22.88
CA PRO A 440 9.38 -22.01 24.22
C PRO A 440 8.68 -23.37 24.30
N GLY A 441 9.35 -24.37 24.88
CA GLY A 441 8.79 -25.70 25.11
C GLY A 441 8.75 -26.62 23.89
N ASP A 442 9.21 -26.18 22.71
CA ASP A 442 9.19 -27.00 21.48
C ASP A 442 9.95 -28.33 21.63
N ARG A 443 11.07 -28.34 22.36
CA ARG A 443 11.84 -29.58 22.61
C ARG A 443 11.03 -30.65 23.34
N ILE A 444 10.08 -30.24 24.18
CA ILE A 444 9.27 -31.14 25.00
C ILE A 444 7.99 -31.51 24.26
N PHE A 445 7.27 -30.51 23.74
CA PHE A 445 5.93 -30.69 23.17
C PHE A 445 5.88 -30.76 21.65
N ARG A 446 7.03 -30.63 20.97
CA ARG A 446 7.18 -30.72 19.51
C ARG A 446 6.22 -29.84 18.73
N PHE A 447 6.07 -28.60 19.17
CA PHE A 447 5.12 -27.64 18.61
C PHE A 447 5.26 -27.46 17.11
N ARG A 448 6.48 -27.37 16.59
CA ARG A 448 6.73 -27.22 15.13
C ARG A 448 6.22 -28.42 14.34
N GLN A 449 6.54 -29.63 14.81
CA GLN A 449 6.08 -30.87 14.18
C GLN A 449 4.55 -30.99 14.21
N ARG A 450 3.93 -30.65 15.35
CA ARG A 450 2.48 -30.68 15.53
C ARG A 450 1.77 -29.66 14.64
N ALA A 451 2.32 -28.45 14.52
CA ALA A 451 1.78 -27.42 13.66
C ALA A 451 1.82 -27.83 12.18
N LYS A 452 2.94 -28.43 11.73
CA LYS A 452 3.04 -29.02 10.39
C LYS A 452 1.98 -30.10 10.17
N ALA A 453 1.87 -31.04 11.11
CA ALA A 453 0.89 -32.13 11.02
C ALA A 453 -0.55 -31.63 11.00
N LEU A 454 -0.87 -30.55 11.71
CA LEU A 454 -2.18 -29.89 11.65
C LEU A 454 -2.44 -29.27 10.27
N CYS A 455 -1.47 -28.54 9.70
CA CYS A 455 -1.59 -28.00 8.34
C CYS A 455 -1.84 -29.12 7.33
N ASP A 456 -1.07 -30.20 7.39
CA ASP A 456 -1.22 -31.37 6.51
C ASP A 456 -2.60 -32.03 6.68
N LYS A 457 -3.05 -32.20 7.94
CA LYS A 457 -4.38 -32.77 8.28
C LYS A 457 -5.52 -31.92 7.71
N TRP A 458 -5.40 -30.59 7.79
CA TRP A 458 -6.47 -29.67 7.41
C TRP A 458 -6.46 -29.30 5.92
N LYS A 459 -5.31 -29.43 5.22
CA LYS A 459 -5.14 -29.05 3.81
C LYS A 459 -6.28 -29.54 2.90
N PRO A 460 -6.71 -30.81 2.92
CA PRO A 460 -7.76 -31.28 2.03
C PRO A 460 -9.12 -30.59 2.24
N PHE A 461 -9.48 -30.27 3.48
CA PHE A 461 -10.73 -29.60 3.82
C PHE A 461 -10.70 -28.13 3.46
N MET A 462 -9.56 -27.47 3.70
CA MET A 462 -9.34 -26.10 3.26
C MET A 462 -9.45 -26.01 1.75
N VAL A 463 -8.76 -26.86 0.98
CA VAL A 463 -8.85 -26.87 -0.49
C VAL A 463 -10.29 -27.10 -0.98
N ARG A 464 -11.04 -28.01 -0.35
CA ARG A 464 -12.45 -28.25 -0.68
C ARG A 464 -13.28 -26.99 -0.46
N ASP A 465 -13.19 -26.39 0.73
CA ASP A 465 -14.00 -25.24 1.10
C ASP A 465 -13.61 -24.01 0.24
N VAL A 466 -12.31 -23.82 -0.01
CA VAL A 466 -11.78 -22.75 -0.86
C VAL A 466 -12.31 -22.80 -2.30
N ARG A 467 -12.58 -23.99 -2.84
CA ARG A 467 -13.19 -24.14 -4.16
C ARG A 467 -14.68 -23.80 -4.18
N SER A 468 -15.34 -23.87 -3.02
CA SER A 468 -16.76 -23.58 -2.90
C SER A 468 -17.07 -22.09 -2.72
N PHE A 469 -16.08 -21.28 -2.33
CA PHE A 469 -16.24 -19.83 -2.16
C PHE A 469 -15.46 -19.07 -3.23
N PRO A 470 -16.11 -18.13 -3.95
CA PRO A 470 -15.44 -17.33 -4.97
C PRO A 470 -14.56 -16.22 -4.37
N TYR A 471 -14.49 -16.08 -3.05
CA TYR A 471 -13.63 -15.08 -2.40
C TYR A 471 -12.89 -15.66 -1.19
N ARG A 472 -11.70 -15.10 -0.92
CA ARG A 472 -10.71 -15.67 0.00
C ARG A 472 -10.01 -14.58 0.79
N TRP A 473 -9.86 -14.82 2.10
CA TRP A 473 -9.03 -13.99 2.96
C TRP A 473 -7.58 -14.49 2.94
N ILE A 474 -6.65 -13.57 2.69
CA ILE A 474 -5.21 -13.79 2.64
C ILE A 474 -4.55 -12.85 3.64
N TYR A 475 -3.58 -13.35 4.39
CA TYR A 475 -2.80 -12.57 5.36
C TYR A 475 -1.37 -12.49 4.87
N THR A 476 -0.90 -11.27 4.58
CA THR A 476 0.42 -11.02 3.99
C THR A 476 1.42 -10.56 5.05
N THR A 477 1.05 -9.55 5.84
CA THR A 477 1.86 -8.99 6.91
C THR A 477 1.00 -8.72 8.16
N PRO A 478 1.60 -8.55 9.34
CA PRO A 478 0.86 -8.08 10.52
C PRO A 478 0.09 -6.80 10.19
N GLY A 479 -1.20 -6.77 10.50
CA GLY A 479 -2.07 -5.63 10.19
C GLY A 479 -2.61 -5.56 8.76
N GLU A 480 -2.24 -6.48 7.85
CA GLU A 480 -2.81 -6.55 6.49
C GLU A 480 -3.66 -7.81 6.29
N ALA A 481 -4.87 -7.63 5.76
CA ALA A 481 -5.71 -8.71 5.24
C ALA A 481 -6.24 -8.36 3.85
N ILE A 482 -6.27 -9.35 2.96
CA ILE A 482 -6.73 -9.18 1.57
C ILE A 482 -7.91 -10.12 1.34
N LEU A 483 -9.06 -9.57 0.99
CA LEU A 483 -10.19 -10.31 0.46
C LEU A 483 -10.09 -10.32 -1.06
N ARG A 484 -9.71 -11.46 -1.64
CA ARG A 484 -9.54 -11.60 -3.09
C ARG A 484 -10.67 -12.43 -3.70
N TYR A 485 -11.18 -11.98 -4.84
CA TYR A 485 -12.12 -12.71 -5.69
C TYR A 485 -11.39 -13.61 -6.68
N TYR A 486 -11.91 -14.81 -6.88
CA TYR A 486 -11.43 -15.82 -7.82
C TYR A 486 -12.60 -16.20 -8.71
N ASP A 487 -12.43 -16.02 -10.01
CA ASP A 487 -13.48 -16.30 -10.99
C ASP A 487 -13.59 -17.83 -11.15
N PRO A 488 -14.70 -18.47 -10.72
CA PRO A 488 -14.85 -19.92 -10.83
C PRO A 488 -14.75 -20.44 -12.27
N SER A 489 -15.05 -19.59 -13.26
CA SER A 489 -15.03 -19.95 -14.67
C SER A 489 -13.62 -19.93 -15.28
N ASN A 490 -12.71 -19.14 -14.73
CA ASN A 490 -11.36 -18.94 -15.25
C ASN A 490 -10.30 -19.67 -14.40
N ASP A 491 -10.57 -19.84 -13.11
CA ASP A 491 -9.62 -20.38 -12.13
C ASP A 491 -9.73 -21.90 -11.90
N ALA A 492 -10.50 -22.62 -12.72
CA ALA A 492 -10.58 -24.09 -12.67
C ALA A 492 -9.20 -24.78 -12.90
N ALA A 493 -8.24 -24.05 -13.46
CA ALA A 493 -6.87 -24.50 -13.70
C ALA A 493 -5.84 -23.99 -12.66
N GLN A 494 -6.25 -23.24 -11.63
CA GLN A 494 -5.31 -22.81 -10.60
C GLN A 494 -4.76 -24.02 -9.85
N ASP A 495 -3.43 -24.12 -9.84
CA ASP A 495 -2.69 -25.09 -9.08
C ASP A 495 -3.09 -25.02 -7.60
N VAL A 496 -3.65 -26.12 -7.10
CA VAL A 496 -4.07 -26.26 -5.69
C VAL A 496 -2.93 -25.92 -4.75
N ASP A 497 -1.70 -26.20 -5.15
CA ASP A 497 -0.53 -25.90 -4.35
C ASP A 497 -0.27 -24.40 -4.28
N LYS A 498 -0.49 -23.63 -5.35
CA LYS A 498 -0.41 -22.14 -5.30
C LYS A 498 -1.47 -21.55 -4.37
N ILE A 499 -2.69 -22.09 -4.41
CA ILE A 499 -3.77 -21.65 -3.53
C ILE A 499 -3.37 -21.89 -2.07
N VAL A 500 -2.82 -23.06 -1.77
CA VAL A 500 -2.42 -23.41 -0.41
C VAL A 500 -1.20 -22.60 0.04
N GLU A 501 -0.21 -22.39 -0.83
CA GLU A 501 0.94 -21.50 -0.55
C GLU A 501 0.49 -20.09 -0.21
N GLU A 502 -0.52 -19.57 -0.91
CA GLU A 502 -1.08 -18.25 -0.63
C GLU A 502 -1.72 -18.14 0.76
N TYR A 503 -2.42 -19.19 1.21
CA TYR A 503 -2.99 -19.25 2.56
C TYR A 503 -1.97 -19.47 3.67
N LEU A 504 -0.92 -20.23 3.38
CA LEU A 504 0.15 -20.48 4.33
C LEU A 504 1.06 -19.25 4.50
N GLY A 505 0.94 -18.28 3.58
CA GLY A 505 1.76 -17.08 3.51
C GLY A 505 3.07 -17.38 2.78
N LYS A 506 3.59 -16.39 2.06
CA LYS A 506 4.99 -16.48 1.60
C LYS A 506 5.86 -16.39 2.84
N SER A 507 6.74 -17.37 3.05
CA SER A 507 7.74 -17.29 4.11
C SER A 507 8.48 -15.94 3.96
N PRO A 508 8.57 -15.12 5.02
CA PRO A 508 9.26 -13.84 4.97
C PRO A 508 10.75 -13.99 4.62
#